data_AF-A0A846DMT7-F1
#
_entry.id   AF-A0A846DMT7-F1
#
_cell.length_a   1.000
_cell.length_b   1.000
_cell.length_c   1.000
_cell.angle_alpha   90.00
_cell.angle_beta   90.00
_cell.angle_gamma   90.00
#
_symmetry.space_group_name_H-M   'P 1'
#
loop_
_entity.id
_entity.type
_entity.pdbx_description
1 polymer ?
#
loop_
_entity_poly.entity_id
_entity_poly.type
_entity_poly.pdbx_seq_one_letter_code
_entity_poly.pdbx_strand_id
1 'polypeptide(L)'
;MASTYSFDIVSDFDRQELVNAVDQTIREIKSRYDLKDTKTTVELGEESITINTDSEFTLDAVHTVLRTKAAKRELSQKIFDYGKIESASGNRVRQEITLKKGISQE
;
A
#
# COMPACT_ATOMS: atom_id res chain seq x y z
N MET A 1 11.34 24.63 -36.98
CA MET A 1 10.14 24.06 -36.32
C MET A 1 10.66 23.05 -35.32
N ALA A 2 10.63 23.37 -34.02
CA ALA A 2 11.12 22.47 -32.98
C ALA A 2 9.99 21.50 -32.64
N SER A 3 10.22 20.21 -32.88
CA SER A 3 9.30 19.15 -32.47
C SER A 3 9.37 19.00 -30.96
N THR A 4 8.40 19.59 -30.25
CA THR A 4 8.25 19.40 -28.81
C THR A 4 7.75 17.98 -28.54
N TYR A 5 8.67 17.04 -28.31
CA TYR A 5 8.34 15.73 -27.77
C TYR A 5 8.04 15.89 -26.27
N SER A 6 6.78 16.15 -25.97
CA SER A 6 6.23 16.04 -24.62
C SER A 6 5.99 14.55 -24.36
N PHE A 7 6.91 13.89 -23.64
CA PHE A 7 6.59 12.60 -23.02
C PHE A 7 5.66 12.89 -21.84
N ASP A 8 4.38 12.58 -22.01
CA ASP A 8 3.43 12.58 -20.91
C ASP A 8 3.78 11.37 -20.02
N ILE A 9 4.45 11.61 -18.89
CA ILE A 9 4.71 10.58 -17.89
C ILE A 9 3.38 10.37 -17.17
N VAL A 10 2.47 9.61 -17.80
CA VAL A 10 1.22 9.23 -17.16
C VAL A 10 1.58 8.25 -16.05
N SER A 11 1.59 8.74 -14.80
CA SER A 11 1.77 7.91 -13.61
C SER A 11 0.48 7.14 -13.29
N ASP A 12 -0.07 6.44 -14.28
CA ASP A 12 -1.12 5.45 -14.05
C ASP A 12 -0.47 4.14 -13.59
N PHE A 13 -1.10 3.46 -12.65
CA PHE A 13 -0.65 2.15 -12.18
C PHE A 13 -1.69 1.10 -12.49
N ASP A 14 -1.24 -0.12 -12.78
CA ASP A 14 -2.15 -1.22 -13.07
C ASP A 14 -2.92 -1.60 -11.79
N ARG A 15 -4.23 -1.36 -11.81
CA ARG A 15 -5.12 -1.68 -10.69
C ARG A 15 -5.23 -3.18 -10.45
N GLN A 16 -5.20 -4.00 -11.50
CA GLN A 16 -5.25 -5.45 -11.37
C GLN A 16 -3.99 -5.94 -10.66
N GLU A 17 -2.82 -5.38 -11.01
CA GLU A 17 -1.58 -5.71 -10.31
C GLU A 17 -1.58 -5.22 -8.86
N LEU A 18 -2.20 -4.08 -8.56
CA LEU A 18 -2.38 -3.63 -7.18
C LEU A 18 -3.25 -4.60 -6.36
N VAL A 19 -4.38 -5.05 -6.92
CA VAL A 19 -5.25 -6.05 -6.29
C VAL A 19 -4.44 -7.33 -6.01
N ASN A 20 -3.70 -7.81 -7.01
CA ASN A 20 -2.84 -8.99 -6.87
C ASN A 20 -1.75 -8.78 -5.78
N ALA A 21 -1.18 -7.58 -5.67
CA ALA A 21 -0.18 -7.24 -4.65
C ALA A 21 -0.77 -7.28 -3.23
N VAL A 22 -1.96 -6.71 -3.05
CA VAL A 22 -2.66 -6.69 -1.76
C VAL A 22 -3.08 -8.10 -1.35
N ASP A 23 -3.63 -8.90 -2.28
CA ASP A 23 -4.01 -10.28 -2.01
C ASP A 23 -2.82 -11.14 -1.55
N GLN A 24 -1.66 -10.96 -2.18
CA GLN A 24 -0.44 -11.67 -1.77
C GLN A 24 0.10 -11.17 -0.43
N THR A 25 -0.09 -9.88 -0.13
CA THR A 25 0.25 -9.31 1.18
C THR A 25 -0.61 -9.96 2.27
N ILE A 26 -1.93 -10.08 2.06
CA ILE A 26 -2.85 -10.73 2.99
C ILE A 26 -2.47 -12.20 3.22
N ARG A 27 -2.12 -12.93 2.15
CA ARG A 27 -1.69 -14.34 2.26
C ARG A 27 -0.40 -14.50 3.05
N GLU A 28 0.58 -13.63 2.80
CA GLU A 28 1.86 -13.61 3.53
C GLU A 28 1.64 -13.35 5.02
N ILE A 29 0.86 -12.32 5.37
CA ILE A 29 0.52 -11.97 6.75
C ILE A 29 -0.12 -13.16 7.47
N LYS A 30 -1.05 -13.87 6.82
CA LYS A 30 -1.70 -15.06 7.39
C LYS A 30 -0.73 -16.23 7.60
N SER A 31 0.30 -16.35 6.77
CA SER A 31 1.31 -17.42 6.89
C SER A 31 2.37 -17.14 7.95
N ARG A 32 2.59 -15.86 8.27
CA ARG A 32 3.59 -15.42 9.24
C ARG A 32 3.12 -15.63 10.67
N TYR A 33 3.83 -16.47 11.41
CA TYR A 33 3.49 -16.82 12.80
C TYR A 33 3.46 -15.58 13.71
N ASP A 34 4.38 -14.65 13.50
CA ASP A 34 4.49 -13.38 14.23
C ASP A 34 3.35 -12.38 13.94
N LEU A 35 2.59 -12.58 12.85
CA LEU A 35 1.47 -11.72 12.46
C LEU A 35 0.10 -12.40 12.60
N LYS A 36 0.06 -13.69 12.94
CA LYS A 36 -1.18 -14.48 12.95
C LYS A 36 -2.13 -14.07 14.08
N ASP A 37 -1.59 -13.76 15.26
CA ASP A 37 -2.39 -13.43 16.46
C ASP A 37 -2.72 -11.93 16.57
N THR A 38 -2.15 -11.10 15.69
CA THR A 38 -2.27 -9.63 15.73
C THR A 38 -3.60 -9.14 15.16
N LYS A 39 -4.42 -10.04 14.59
CA LYS A 39 -5.68 -9.74 13.89
C LYS A 39 -5.50 -8.61 12.87
N THR A 40 -4.41 -8.68 12.10
CA THR A 40 -4.12 -7.69 11.05
C THR A 40 -5.18 -7.77 9.96
N THR A 41 -5.74 -6.62 9.56
CA THR A 41 -6.58 -6.49 8.36
C THR A 41 -5.93 -5.53 7.37
N VAL A 42 -6.02 -5.87 6.08
CA VAL A 42 -5.56 -5.04 4.97
C VAL A 42 -6.71 -5.02 3.96
N GLU A 43 -7.25 -3.84 3.70
CA GLU A 43 -8.43 -3.64 2.86
C GLU A 43 -8.10 -2.68 1.73
N LEU A 44 -8.28 -3.12 0.49
CA LEU A 44 -8.10 -2.28 -0.70
C LEU A 44 -9.45 -1.66 -1.08
N GLY A 45 -9.59 -0.35 -0.86
CA GLY A 45 -10.70 0.46 -1.35
C GLY A 45 -10.49 0.95 -2.78
N GLU A 46 -11.32 1.86 -3.25
CA GLU A 46 -11.21 2.40 -4.62
C GLU A 46 -9.96 3.26 -4.82
N GLU A 47 -9.60 4.07 -3.83
CA GLU A 47 -8.49 5.03 -3.91
C GLU A 47 -7.53 4.95 -2.72
N SER A 48 -7.77 4.05 -1.77
CA SER A 48 -6.91 3.89 -0.60
C SER A 48 -6.81 2.43 -0.15
N ILE A 49 -5.78 2.14 0.64
CA ILE A 49 -5.59 0.89 1.36
C ILE A 49 -5.68 1.20 2.84
N THR A 50 -6.58 0.55 3.56
CA THR A 50 -6.65 0.65 5.02
C THR A 50 -5.95 -0.55 5.65
N ILE A 51 -5.04 -0.28 6.59
CA ILE A 51 -4.38 -1.31 7.41
C ILE A 51 -4.81 -1.10 8.86
N ASN A 52 -5.17 -2.18 9.54
CA ASN A 52 -5.43 -2.21 10.97
C ASN A 52 -4.67 -3.36 11.60
N THR A 53 -3.88 -3.08 12.64
CA THR A 53 -3.02 -4.08 13.29
C THR A 53 -2.84 -3.78 14.77
N ASP A 54 -2.08 -4.62 15.48
CA ASP A 54 -1.95 -4.58 16.93
C ASP A 54 -1.03 -3.47 17.49
N SER A 55 -0.14 -2.90 16.68
CA SER A 55 0.91 -1.97 17.10
C SER A 55 1.62 -1.36 15.88
N GLU A 56 2.36 -0.28 16.10
CA GLU A 56 3.20 0.34 15.05
C GLU A 56 4.26 -0.63 14.51
N PHE A 57 4.80 -1.50 15.36
CA PHE A 57 5.81 -2.48 14.95
C PHE A 57 5.27 -3.48 13.92
N THR A 58 4.04 -3.98 14.14
CA THR A 58 3.41 -4.89 13.18
C THR A 58 2.96 -4.16 11.92
N LEU A 59 2.59 -2.87 12.04
CA LEU A 59 2.27 -2.02 10.88
C LEU A 59 3.48 -1.86 9.95
N ASP A 60 4.67 -1.62 10.50
CA ASP A 60 5.91 -1.55 9.73
C ASP A 60 6.28 -2.87 9.05
N ALA A 61 6.01 -4.01 9.72
CA ALA A 61 6.17 -5.31 9.11
C ALA A 61 5.22 -5.50 7.91
N VAL A 62 3.96 -5.07 8.05
CA VAL A 62 2.97 -5.10 6.96
C VAL A 62 3.39 -4.19 5.81
N HIS A 63 3.89 -2.98 6.09
CA HIS A 63 4.43 -2.09 5.07
C HIS A 63 5.54 -2.75 4.26
N THR A 64 6.48 -3.39 4.94
CA THR A 64 7.61 -4.06 4.29
C THR A 64 7.12 -5.16 3.34
N VAL A 65 6.13 -5.95 3.77
CA VAL A 65 5.50 -6.97 2.92
C VAL A 65 4.80 -6.32 1.73
N LEU A 66 3.96 -5.31 1.94
CA LEU A 66 3.23 -4.62 0.89
C LEU A 66 4.16 -4.04 -0.18
N ARG A 67 5.20 -3.30 0.24
CA ARG A 67 6.22 -2.73 -0.66
C ARG A 67 6.91 -3.82 -1.49
N THR A 68 7.26 -4.93 -0.86
CA THR A 68 7.89 -6.07 -1.53
C THR A 68 6.97 -6.73 -2.56
N LYS A 69 5.70 -6.96 -2.22
CA LYS A 69 4.73 -7.58 -3.14
C LYS A 69 4.35 -6.64 -4.30
N ALA A 70 4.33 -5.33 -4.06
CA ALA A 70 4.10 -4.31 -5.06
C ALA A 70 5.31 -4.17 -6.02
N ALA A 71 6.54 -4.11 -5.48
CA ALA A 71 7.75 -4.01 -6.29
C ALA A 71 7.93 -5.21 -7.25
N LYS A 72 7.55 -6.42 -6.81
CA LYS A 72 7.56 -7.64 -7.65
C LYS A 72 6.59 -7.58 -8.84
N ARG A 73 5.67 -6.61 -8.85
CA ARG A 73 4.67 -6.36 -9.91
C ARG A 73 4.91 -5.05 -10.64
N GLU A 74 6.12 -4.52 -10.51
CA GLU A 74 6.52 -3.28 -11.19
C GLU A 74 5.68 -2.05 -10.76
N LEU A 75 4.98 -2.14 -9.62
CA LEU A 75 4.27 -1.01 -9.03
C LEU A 75 5.27 -0.08 -8.34
N SER A 76 5.26 1.18 -8.79
CA SER A 76 6.08 2.23 -8.20
C SER A 76 5.72 2.43 -6.74
N GLN A 77 6.73 2.54 -5.88
CA GLN A 77 6.50 2.82 -4.45
C GLN A 77 5.92 4.22 -4.21
N LYS A 78 6.01 5.11 -5.20
CA LYS A 78 5.48 6.48 -5.15
C LYS A 78 3.95 6.52 -5.22
N ILE A 79 3.29 5.41 -5.58
CA ILE A 79 1.83 5.33 -5.58
C ILE A 79 1.26 5.32 -4.16
N PHE A 80 2.04 4.91 -3.16
CA PHE A 80 1.58 4.78 -1.78
C PHE A 80 1.86 6.07 -1.00
N ASP A 81 0.82 6.83 -0.68
CA ASP A 81 0.89 7.94 0.26
C ASP A 81 0.54 7.45 1.66
N TYR A 82 1.55 7.34 2.52
CA TYR A 82 1.35 6.84 3.88
C TYR A 82 0.78 7.96 4.75
N GLY A 83 -0.50 7.85 5.09
CA GLY A 83 -1.19 8.79 5.97
C GLY A 83 -0.70 8.72 7.42
N LYS A 84 -1.37 9.46 8.29
CA LYS A 84 -1.05 9.42 9.73
C LYS A 84 -1.44 8.06 10.32
N ILE A 85 -0.64 7.60 11.28
CA ILE A 85 -0.98 6.44 12.09
C ILE A 85 -1.97 6.92 13.16
N GLU A 86 -3.15 6.31 13.17
CA GLU A 86 -4.21 6.59 14.13
C GLU A 86 -4.29 5.46 15.16
N SER A 87 -4.34 5.81 16.44
CA SER A 87 -4.62 4.83 17.49
C SER A 87 -6.09 4.39 17.40
N ALA A 88 -6.31 3.08 17.31
CA ALA A 88 -7.63 2.47 17.40
C ALA A 88 -7.88 1.98 18.84
N SER A 89 -9.10 1.53 19.15
CA SER A 89 -9.41 1.03 20.50
C SER A 89 -8.46 -0.10 20.94
N GLY A 90 -7.94 0.00 22.16
CA GLY A 90 -6.88 -0.87 22.69
C GLY A 90 -5.49 -0.38 22.28
N ASN A 91 -4.50 -1.29 22.23
CA ASN A 91 -3.14 -0.98 21.74
C ASN A 91 -3.05 -0.92 20.20
N ARG A 92 -4.18 -1.06 19.50
CA ARG A 92 -4.23 -1.24 18.05
C ARG A 92 -3.97 0.07 17.33
N VAL A 93 -3.46 -0.06 16.10
CA VAL A 93 -3.22 1.07 15.20
C VAL A 93 -3.93 0.85 13.87
N ARG A 94 -4.36 1.95 13.28
CA ARG A 94 -4.94 2.03 11.94
C ARG A 94 -4.12 3.02 11.12
N GLN A 95 -3.90 2.72 9.86
CA GLN A 95 -3.35 3.67 8.92
C GLN A 95 -4.05 3.54 7.59
N GLU A 96 -4.38 4.69 7.00
CA GLU A 96 -4.86 4.79 5.64
C GLU A 96 -3.71 5.19 4.71
N ILE A 97 -3.57 4.45 3.61
CA ILE A 97 -2.59 4.69 2.56
C ILE A 97 -3.34 5.13 1.31
N THR A 98 -3.22 6.39 0.92
CA THR A 98 -3.88 6.91 -0.28
C THR A 98 -3.09 6.49 -1.53
N LEU A 99 -3.79 6.09 -2.58
CA LEU A 99 -3.20 5.67 -3.84
C LEU A 99 -3.10 6.86 -4.79
N LYS A 100 -1.89 7.34 -5.05
CA LYS A 100 -1.64 8.42 -6.01
C LYS A 100 -1.72 7.88 -7.43
N LYS A 101 -2.79 8.25 -8.15
CA LYS A 101 -2.90 8.10 -9.60
C LYS A 101 -2.51 9.41 -10.27
N GLY A 102 -1.65 9.33 -11.28
CA GLY A 102 -1.20 10.48 -12.05
C GLY A 102 -0.07 11.28 -11.42
N ILE A 103 0.44 12.22 -12.21
CA ILE A 103 1.44 13.20 -11.78
C ILE A 103 0.74 14.09 -10.76
N SER A 104 1.20 14.08 -9.51
CA SER A 104 0.92 15.23 -8.64
C SER A 104 1.50 16.44 -9.36
N GLN A 105 0.62 17.29 -9.91
CA GLN A 105 0.99 18.58 -10.46
C GLN A 105 1.40 19.48 -9.29
N GLU A 106 2.65 19.32 -8.85
CA GLU A 106 3.39 20.30 -8.07
C GLU A 106 4.66 20.69 -8.82
#